data_AF-A0A2W1AT05-F1
#
_entry.id   AF-A0A2W1AT05-F1
#
_cell.length_a   1.000
_cell.length_b   1.000
_cell.length_c   1.000
_cell.angle_alpha   90.00
_cell.angle_beta   90.00
_cell.angle_gamma   90.00
#
_symmetry.space_group_name_H-M   'P 1'
#
loop_
_entity.id
_entity.type
_entity.pdbx_description
1 polymer ?
#
loop_
_entity_poly.entity_id
_entity_poly.type
_entity_poly.pdbx_seq_one_letter_code
_entity_poly.pdbx_strand_id
1 'polypeptide(L)'
;MATPIIFPHIEIEGVKYPRVTLHWYDITGNSSWADVGNFREFRCAEVVTEGFVFDIFEHEGKKFVRTFASYIEEGEEGPTFGDRGCFPVDILRGESQHIIKIAELYVRARR
;
A
#
# COMPACT_ATOMS: atom_id res chain seq x y z
N MET A 1 0.87 -16.37 26.62
CA MET A 1 1.93 -15.81 25.75
C MET A 1 1.28 -15.43 24.43
N ALA A 2 1.41 -14.18 23.99
CA ALA A 2 0.86 -13.77 22.70
C ALA A 2 1.69 -14.42 21.57
N THR A 3 1.02 -15.05 20.61
CA THR A 3 1.69 -15.60 19.42
C THR A 3 2.34 -14.45 18.65
N PRO A 4 3.65 -14.52 18.32
CA PRO A 4 4.28 -13.47 17.54
C PRO A 4 3.63 -13.41 16.16
N ILE A 5 3.23 -12.21 15.72
CA ILE A 5 2.78 -11.98 14.35
C ILE A 5 4.01 -12.16 13.45
N ILE A 6 4.07 -13.27 12.73
CA ILE A 6 5.08 -13.52 11.70
C ILE A 6 4.56 -12.91 10.41
N PHE A 7 5.18 -11.80 10.02
CA PHE A 7 4.89 -11.11 8.78
C PHE A 7 6.13 -11.17 7.88
N PRO A 8 6.05 -11.71 6.65
CA PRO A 8 7.17 -11.66 5.71
C PRO A 8 7.62 -10.21 5.53
N HIS A 9 8.92 -9.93 5.64
CA HIS A 9 9.45 -8.57 5.56
C HIS A 9 10.86 -8.60 4.98
N ILE A 10 11.30 -7.44 4.52
CA ILE A 10 12.72 -7.15 4.34
C ILE A 10 13.21 -6.28 5.49
N GLU A 11 14.52 -6.28 5.71
CA GLU A 11 15.17 -5.42 6.68
C GLU A 11 16.16 -4.52 5.94
N ILE A 12 16.01 -3.21 6.09
CA ILE A 12 16.91 -2.21 5.51
C ILE A 12 17.31 -1.28 6.64
N GLU A 13 18.61 -1.17 6.91
CA GLU A 13 19.18 -0.41 8.03
C GLU A 13 18.51 -0.71 9.40
N GLY A 14 18.26 -1.99 9.67
CA GLY A 14 17.63 -2.43 10.93
C GLY A 14 16.11 -2.19 11.00
N VAL A 15 15.51 -1.56 9.98
CA VAL A 15 14.07 -1.31 9.91
C VAL A 15 13.39 -2.41 9.10
N LYS A 16 12.34 -3.00 9.67
CA LYS A 16 11.60 -4.12 9.07
C LYS A 16 10.38 -3.63 8.30
N TYR A 17 10.34 -3.88 6.99
CA TYR A 17 9.28 -3.46 6.09
C TYR A 17 8.42 -4.66 5.65
N PRO A 18 7.16 -4.76 6.11
CA PRO A 18 6.31 -5.91 5.84
C PRO A 18 5.90 -5.99 4.36
N ARG A 19 6.00 -7.18 3.77
CA ARG A 19 5.63 -7.49 2.38
C ARG A 19 4.12 -7.65 2.25
N VAL A 20 3.51 -6.92 1.32
CA VAL A 20 2.06 -6.90 1.11
C VAL A 20 1.69 -7.09 -0.35
N THR A 21 0.50 -7.63 -0.56
CA THR A 21 -0.23 -7.59 -1.83
C THR A 21 -1.51 -6.79 -1.58
N LEU A 22 -1.63 -5.63 -2.23
CA LEU A 22 -2.74 -4.71 -2.05
C LEU A 22 -3.63 -4.72 -3.29
N HIS A 23 -4.91 -5.01 -3.09
CA HIS A 23 -5.96 -4.87 -4.08
C HIS A 23 -6.70 -3.57 -3.82
N TRP A 24 -6.88 -2.74 -4.85
CA TRP A 24 -7.49 -1.42 -4.71
C TRP A 24 -8.22 -0.97 -5.97
N TYR A 25 -9.06 0.04 -5.82
CA TYR A 25 -9.75 0.68 -6.93
C TYR A 25 -9.00 1.92 -7.40
N ASP A 26 -8.50 1.88 -8.62
CA ASP A 26 -7.96 3.06 -9.30
C ASP A 26 -9.09 3.87 -9.92
N ILE A 27 -9.17 5.14 -9.53
CA ILE A 27 -10.26 6.02 -9.91
C ILE A 27 -10.06 6.41 -11.37
N THR A 28 -10.91 5.87 -12.23
CA THR A 28 -10.81 6.06 -13.67
C THR A 28 -11.60 7.26 -14.15
N GLY A 29 -11.04 7.98 -15.12
CA GLY A 29 -11.73 9.01 -15.90
C GLY A 29 -11.58 8.71 -17.38
N ASN A 30 -12.62 8.96 -18.17
CA ASN A 30 -12.57 8.87 -19.62
C ASN A 30 -13.22 10.12 -20.22
N SER A 31 -12.51 10.79 -21.13
CA SER A 31 -12.94 12.04 -21.76
C SER A 31 -13.72 11.86 -23.07
N SER A 32 -13.90 10.62 -23.55
CA SER A 32 -14.67 10.33 -24.76
C SER A 32 -16.18 10.36 -24.51
N TRP A 33 -16.96 10.56 -25.57
CA TRP A 33 -18.41 10.37 -25.52
C TRP A 33 -18.76 8.88 -25.34
N ALA A 34 -19.82 8.60 -24.59
CA ALA A 34 -20.35 7.25 -24.39
C ALA A 34 -21.88 7.29 -24.43
N ASP A 35 -22.50 6.29 -25.08
CA ASP A 35 -23.92 6.02 -24.89
C ASP A 35 -24.19 5.42 -23.51
N VAL A 36 -25.48 5.32 -23.16
CA VAL A 36 -25.94 4.82 -21.84
C VAL A 36 -25.49 3.38 -21.57
N GLY A 37 -25.41 2.53 -22.61
CA GLY A 37 -24.97 1.15 -22.46
C GLY A 37 -23.51 1.10 -22.04
N ASN A 38 -22.65 1.75 -22.83
CA ASN A 38 -21.21 1.84 -22.59
C ASN A 38 -20.90 2.50 -21.24
N PHE A 39 -21.62 3.55 -20.85
CA PHE A 39 -21.35 4.24 -19.58
C PHE A 39 -21.79 3.43 -18.35
N ARG A 40 -22.79 2.55 -18.45
CA ARG A 40 -23.19 1.66 -17.34
C ARG A 40 -22.14 0.62 -16.98
N GLU A 41 -21.27 0.29 -17.93
CA GLU A 41 -20.16 -0.64 -17.73
C GLU A 41 -18.89 0.07 -17.22
N PHE A 42 -18.88 1.41 -17.21
CA PHE A 42 -17.74 2.19 -16.74
C PHE A 42 -17.56 2.07 -15.23
N ARG A 43 -16.42 1.50 -14.82
CA ARG A 43 -16.06 1.21 -13.42
C ARG A 43 -14.63 1.66 -13.14
N CYS A 44 -14.31 1.83 -11.86
CA CYS A 44 -12.93 1.97 -11.41
C CYS A 44 -12.11 0.75 -11.86
N ALA A 45 -10.84 0.95 -12.17
CA ALA A 45 -9.95 -0.15 -12.50
C ALA A 45 -9.60 -0.92 -11.22
N GLU A 46 -9.60 -2.25 -11.28
CA GLU A 46 -9.16 -3.10 -10.17
C GLU A 46 -7.67 -3.38 -10.34
N VAL A 47 -6.86 -2.89 -9.39
CA VAL A 47 -5.40 -2.96 -9.46
C VAL A 47 -4.85 -3.81 -8.33
N VAL A 48 -3.78 -4.55 -8.63
CA VAL A 48 -2.99 -5.30 -7.67
C VAL A 48 -1.59 -4.69 -7.59
N THR A 49 -1.17 -4.33 -6.39
CA THR A 49 0.17 -3.81 -6.10
C THR A 49 0.87 -4.76 -5.14
N GLU A 50 2.04 -5.26 -5.52
CA GLU A 50 2.92 -6.04 -4.65
C GLU A 50 4.12 -5.20 -4.22
N GLY A 51 4.48 -5.27 -2.94
CA GLY A 51 5.61 -4.49 -2.42
C GLY A 51 5.74 -4.59 -0.92
N PHE A 52 6.30 -3.54 -0.31
CA PHE A 52 6.56 -3.45 1.12
C PHE A 52 5.94 -2.18 1.69
N VAL A 53 5.36 -2.26 2.88
CA VAL A 53 4.82 -1.08 3.57
C VAL A 53 5.98 -0.30 4.17
N PHE A 54 6.14 0.95 3.73
CA PHE A 54 7.06 1.90 4.32
C PHE A 54 6.54 2.38 5.67
N ASP A 55 5.33 2.94 5.70
CA ASP A 55 4.64 3.33 6.93
C ASP A 55 3.13 3.52 6.73
N ILE A 56 2.44 3.79 7.84
CA ILE A 56 1.05 4.19 7.90
C ILE A 56 0.98 5.51 8.64
N PHE A 57 0.33 6.51 8.06
CA PHE A 57 0.20 7.84 8.63
C PHE A 57 -1.22 8.38 8.51
N GLU A 58 -1.52 9.42 9.28
CA GLU A 58 -2.79 10.14 9.22
C GLU A 58 -2.59 11.52 8.61
N HIS A 59 -3.52 11.91 7.73
CA HIS A 59 -3.57 13.24 7.12
C HIS A 59 -5.04 13.64 6.97
N GLU A 60 -5.40 14.81 7.49
CA GLU A 60 -6.78 15.32 7.47
C GLU A 60 -7.83 14.32 7.99
N GLY A 61 -7.50 13.61 9.07
CA GLY A 61 -8.38 12.61 9.69
C GLY A 61 -8.57 11.32 8.89
N LYS A 62 -7.79 11.11 7.83
CA LYS A 62 -7.79 9.88 7.03
C LYS A 62 -6.45 9.15 7.15
N LYS A 63 -6.52 7.82 7.12
CA LYS A 63 -5.32 6.96 7.11
C LYS A 63 -4.81 6.73 5.71
N PHE A 64 -3.49 6.75 5.57
CA PHE A 64 -2.77 6.47 4.34
C PHE A 64 -1.68 5.43 4.59
N VAL A 65 -1.40 4.63 3.58
CA VAL A 65 -0.27 3.70 3.55
C VAL A 65 0.70 4.11 2.45
N ARG A 66 1.99 4.19 2.79
CA ARG A 66 3.07 4.29 1.79
C ARG A 66 3.67 2.93 1.55
N THR A 67 3.90 2.61 0.28
CA THR A 67 4.57 1.38 -0.13
C THR A 67 5.75 1.68 -1.06
N PHE A 68 6.61 0.69 -1.25
CA PHE A 68 7.67 0.68 -2.26
C PHE A 68 7.84 -0.75 -2.79
N ALA A 69 8.39 -0.92 -3.99
CA ALA A 69 8.65 -2.24 -4.57
C ALA A 69 10.09 -2.44 -5.06
N SER A 70 10.89 -1.36 -5.10
CA SER A 70 12.33 -1.42 -5.37
C SER A 70 13.09 -0.54 -4.38
N TYR A 71 14.36 -0.85 -4.15
CA TYR A 71 15.21 -0.07 -3.25
C TYR A 71 16.69 -0.21 -3.61
N ILE A 72 17.47 0.80 -3.23
CA ILE A 72 18.94 0.78 -3.21
C ILE A 72 19.34 0.84 -1.74
N GLU A 73 20.04 -0.19 -1.23
CA GLU A 73 20.46 -0.23 0.17
C GLU A 73 21.50 0.85 0.48
N GLU A 74 22.50 1.00 -0.39
CA GLU A 74 23.61 1.97 -0.24
C GLU A 74 23.48 3.11 -1.27
N GLY A 75 22.51 4.00 -1.07
CA GLY A 75 22.39 5.24 -1.85
C GLY A 75 23.32 6.35 -1.32
N GLU A 76 23.40 7.47 -2.05
CA GLU A 76 24.30 8.59 -1.70
C GLU A 76 24.04 9.17 -0.29
N GLU A 77 22.78 9.18 0.15
CA GLU A 77 22.34 9.72 1.45
C GLU A 77 21.68 8.65 2.35
N GLY A 78 21.89 7.37 2.03
CA GLY A 78 21.23 6.22 2.68
C GLY A 78 20.25 5.49 1.75
N PRO A 79 19.37 4.64 2.31
CA PRO A 79 18.49 3.80 1.52
C PRO A 79 17.52 4.62 0.66
N THR A 80 17.45 4.29 -0.62
CA THR A 80 16.55 4.95 -1.57
C THR A 80 15.44 3.99 -2.00
N PHE A 81 14.20 4.46 -2.06
CA PHE A 81 13.02 3.64 -2.33
C PHE A 81 12.38 4.02 -3.67
N GLY A 82 12.18 3.04 -4.54
CA GLY A 82 11.53 3.15 -5.86
C GLY A 82 10.17 2.45 -5.89
N ASP A 83 9.45 2.63 -7.00
CA ASP A 83 8.10 2.08 -7.20
C ASP A 83 7.17 2.40 -6.02
N ARG A 84 7.20 3.67 -5.61
CA ARG A 84 6.55 4.16 -4.41
C ARG A 84 5.06 4.34 -4.66
N GLY A 85 4.25 3.83 -3.74
CA GLY A 85 2.80 4.03 -3.70
C GLY A 85 2.39 4.84 -2.49
N CYS A 86 1.30 5.61 -2.60
CA CYS A 86 0.66 6.27 -1.47
C CYS A 86 -0.85 6.15 -1.65
N PHE A 87 -1.52 5.43 -0.76
CA PHE A 87 -2.93 5.09 -0.90
C PHE A 87 -3.69 5.51 0.35
N PRO A 88 -4.83 6.22 0.22
CA PRO A 88 -5.83 6.21 1.28
C PRO A 88 -6.19 4.76 1.61
N VAL A 89 -6.26 4.39 2.89
CA VAL A 89 -6.59 2.99 3.25
C VAL A 89 -8.00 2.62 2.77
N ASP A 90 -8.91 3.60 2.67
CA ASP A 90 -10.30 3.40 2.28
C ASP A 90 -10.50 2.96 0.82
N ILE A 91 -9.54 3.26 -0.08
CA ILE A 91 -9.61 2.81 -1.48
C ILE A 91 -9.13 1.36 -1.66
N LEU A 92 -8.49 0.79 -0.64
CA LEU A 92 -8.10 -0.61 -0.65
C LEU A 92 -9.33 -1.49 -0.47
N ARG A 93 -9.33 -2.67 -1.09
CA ARG A 93 -10.37 -3.68 -0.89
C ARG A 93 -10.27 -4.30 0.51
N GLY A 94 -11.38 -4.87 1.00
CA GLY A 94 -11.53 -5.28 2.40
C GLY A 94 -10.41 -6.19 2.95
N GLU A 95 -9.94 -7.16 2.16
CA GLU A 95 -8.81 -8.02 2.55
C GLU A 95 -7.52 -7.22 2.72
N SER A 96 -7.23 -6.30 1.80
CA SER A 96 -6.06 -5.43 1.89
C SER A 96 -6.16 -4.43 3.03
N GLN A 97 -7.36 -3.91 3.36
CA GLN A 97 -7.55 -3.11 4.58
C GLN A 97 -7.23 -3.90 5.85
N HIS A 98 -7.60 -5.19 5.90
CA HIS A 98 -7.25 -6.06 7.02
C HIS A 98 -5.74 -6.30 7.11
N ILE A 99 -5.08 -6.57 5.98
CA ILE A 99 -3.62 -6.71 5.90
C ILE A 99 -2.92 -5.45 6.40
N ILE A 100 -3.38 -4.25 5.99
CA ILE A 100 -2.78 -2.98 6.46
C ILE A 100 -2.96 -2.77 7.96
N LYS A 101 -4.09 -3.18 8.55
CA LYS A 101 -4.26 -3.12 10.02
C LYS A 101 -3.25 -4.01 10.75
N ILE A 102 -2.97 -5.20 10.22
CA ILE A 102 -1.95 -6.11 10.79
C ILE A 102 -0.55 -5.52 10.58
N ALA A 103 -0.25 -5.03 9.38
CA ALA A 103 1.03 -4.39 9.06
C ALA A 103 1.28 -3.15 9.94
N GLU A 104 0.26 -2.36 10.25
CA GLU A 104 0.35 -1.21 11.16
C GLU A 104 0.81 -1.63 12.55
N LEU A 105 0.25 -2.71 13.10
CA LEU A 105 0.69 -3.27 14.38
C LEU A 105 2.14 -3.75 14.31
N TYR A 106 2.53 -4.37 13.20
CA TYR A 106 3.89 -4.88 12.99
C TYR A 106 4.93 -3.75 12.90
N VAL A 107 4.66 -2.71 12.11
CA VAL A 107 5.55 -1.56 11.91
C VAL A 107 5.69 -0.76 13.21
N ARG A 108 4.59 -0.55 13.95
CA ARG A 108 4.62 0.20 15.22
C ARG A 108 5.35 -0.52 16.35
N ALA A 109 5.37 -1.85 16.35
CA ALA A 109 6.05 -2.63 17.39
C ALA A 109 7.58 -2.69 17.20
N ARG A 110 8.11 -2.22 16.06
CA ARG A 110 9.50 -2.43 15.64
C ARG A 110 10.19 -1.18 15.11
N ARG A 111 9.62 -0.01 15.40
CA ARG A 111 10.24 1.32 15.28
C ARG A 111 10.29 1.95 16.66
#